data_AF-A0A9D0VM26-F1
#
_entry.id   AF-A0A9D0VM26-F1
#
_cell.length_a   1.000
_cell.length_b   1.000
_cell.length_c   1.000
_cell.angle_alpha   90.00
_cell.angle_beta   90.00
_cell.angle_gamma   90.00
#
_symmetry.space_group_name_H-M   'P 1'
#
loop_
_entity.id
_entity.type
_entity.pdbx_description
1 polymer ?
#
loop_
_entity_poly.entity_id
_entity_poly.type
_entity_poly.pdbx_seq_one_letter_code
_entity_poly.pdbx_strand_id
1 'polypeptide(L)'
;MSLLLALVALASASEYYLEGPHVPGRSAIVQIQRQAEDLGHPGRIVRRFVDGEGWRFLIRIEGFTDEGSAIGAARELADGLGLGLDLLYTDGTSATYLRRLEPGGELGGEPASGAPIDEEDPIDEASVDRARELLEQAATAHGVDRETLTRWMEGPSLMEYRRSLADGTVVDHRWATREGAIYVEVNAVEGDVRSSRLLLQGEQGWLEVEGGSWIEQDPVRLATVVADFGPAAVLPLVFVLRQAMETRREFGRMQHAGAGEIGGVPTEVLGYGGDRASAALVIEIGQEDGLVRRASFSGGAVVHEFDDFRPVGDLILPHEIVSIRGGAFSDTVVVTHIETGDSLLDSVFGAAGGDDQENP
;
A
#
# COMPACT_ATOMS: atom_id res chain seq x y z
N MET A 1 -18.63 53.32 30.60
CA MET A 1 -17.98 53.25 29.27
C MET A 1 -16.87 52.21 29.41
N SER A 2 -17.22 50.94 29.27
CA SER A 2 -16.34 49.79 29.54
C SER A 2 -15.59 49.42 28.27
N LEU A 3 -14.25 49.48 28.33
CA LEU A 3 -13.38 49.05 27.26
C LEU A 3 -13.27 47.52 27.29
N LEU A 4 -13.78 46.88 26.24
CA LEU A 4 -13.61 45.46 25.93
C LEU A 4 -12.15 45.25 25.50
N LEU A 5 -11.33 44.57 26.32
CA LEU A 5 -10.05 44.02 25.85
C LEU A 5 -10.34 42.65 25.23
N ALA A 6 -10.17 42.56 23.91
CA ALA A 6 -10.21 41.30 23.17
C ALA A 6 -8.96 40.47 23.52
N LEU A 7 -9.14 39.42 24.34
CA LEU A 7 -8.21 38.30 24.40
C LEU A 7 -8.33 37.52 23.09
N VAL A 8 -7.46 37.82 22.14
CA VAL A 8 -7.13 36.87 21.08
C VAL A 8 -6.31 35.78 21.74
N ALA A 9 -6.95 34.65 22.05
CA ALA A 9 -6.23 33.43 22.40
C ALA A 9 -5.40 33.06 21.16
N LEU A 10 -4.08 33.25 21.24
CA LEU A 10 -3.14 32.56 20.37
C LEU A 10 -3.41 31.07 20.61
N ALA A 11 -4.11 30.42 19.68
CA ALA A 11 -4.21 28.98 19.66
C ALA A 11 -2.78 28.48 19.44
N SER A 12 -2.12 28.06 20.52
CA SER A 12 -0.87 27.31 20.42
C SER A 12 -1.14 26.13 19.51
N ALA A 13 -0.50 26.10 18.34
CA ALA A 13 -0.53 24.92 17.50
C ALA A 13 0.05 23.78 18.33
N SER A 14 -0.74 22.73 18.58
CA SER A 14 -0.25 21.54 19.25
C SER A 14 0.76 20.87 18.33
N GLU A 15 1.98 20.71 18.82
CA GLU A 15 3.09 20.12 18.08
C GLU A 15 2.93 18.61 17.90
N TYR A 16 2.15 17.95 18.74
CA TYR A 16 1.93 16.51 18.65
C TYR A 16 0.44 16.20 18.58
N TYR A 17 0.10 15.16 17.83
CA TYR A 17 -1.27 14.65 17.72
C TYR A 17 -1.28 13.14 17.48
N LEU A 18 -2.42 12.52 17.76
CA LEU A 18 -2.63 11.08 17.60
C LEU A 18 -3.66 10.83 16.51
N GLU A 19 -3.45 9.79 15.70
CA GLU A 19 -4.43 9.28 14.76
C GLU A 19 -4.79 7.83 15.06
N GLY A 20 -6.09 7.54 15.11
CA GLY A 20 -6.61 6.17 15.16
C GLY A 20 -6.62 5.50 13.77
N PRO A 21 -6.92 4.19 13.72
CA PRO A 21 -6.94 3.45 12.47
C PRO A 21 -8.02 3.97 11.52
N HIS A 22 -7.77 3.78 10.23
CA HIS A 22 -8.76 4.04 9.19
C HIS A 22 -9.93 3.06 9.28
N VAL A 23 -11.15 3.58 9.28
CA VAL A 23 -12.38 2.78 9.22
C VAL A 23 -13.25 3.20 8.03
N PRO A 24 -13.99 2.27 7.41
CA PRO A 24 -14.79 2.56 6.21
C PRO A 24 -16.01 3.43 6.50
N GLY A 25 -16.53 3.42 7.72
CA GLY A 25 -17.82 4.03 8.08
C GLY A 25 -17.73 5.12 9.14
N ARG A 26 -18.44 6.23 8.91
CA ARG A 26 -18.56 7.31 9.89
C ARG A 26 -19.22 6.88 11.21
N SER A 27 -20.13 5.91 11.20
CA SER A 27 -20.77 5.41 12.41
C SER A 27 -19.78 4.74 13.36
N ALA A 28 -18.85 3.93 12.83
CA ALA A 28 -17.82 3.26 13.60
C ALA A 28 -16.88 4.26 14.28
N ILE A 29 -16.46 5.31 13.55
CA ILE A 29 -15.53 6.30 14.11
C ILE A 29 -16.18 7.23 15.14
N VAL A 30 -17.51 7.46 15.07
CA VAL A 30 -18.25 8.23 16.09
C VAL A 30 -18.26 7.51 17.44
N GLN A 31 -18.31 6.18 17.44
CA GLN A 31 -18.23 5.41 18.68
C GLN A 31 -16.83 5.52 19.30
N ILE A 32 -15.79 5.39 18.49
CA ILE A 32 -14.40 5.56 18.92
C ILE A 32 -14.17 6.99 19.46
N GLN A 33 -14.71 8.01 18.78
CA GLN A 33 -14.65 9.40 19.24
C GLN A 33 -15.26 9.59 20.64
N ARG A 34 -16.46 9.03 20.89
CA ARG A 34 -17.10 9.12 22.21
C ARG A 34 -16.30 8.43 23.29
N GLN A 35 -15.73 7.25 22.99
CA GLN A 35 -14.89 6.54 23.96
C GLN A 35 -13.61 7.32 24.27
N ALA A 36 -12.98 7.93 23.26
CA ALA A 36 -11.83 8.81 23.48
C ALA A 36 -12.20 10.03 24.34
N GLU A 37 -13.37 10.65 24.10
CA GLU A 37 -13.92 11.72 24.93
C GLU A 37 -14.18 11.27 26.38
N ASP A 38 -14.73 10.07 26.58
CA ASP A 38 -14.97 9.48 27.91
C ASP A 38 -13.66 9.20 28.67
N LEU A 39 -12.57 8.95 27.93
CA LEU A 39 -11.19 8.82 28.46
C LEU A 39 -10.50 10.19 28.65
N GLY A 40 -11.20 11.31 28.42
CA GLY A 40 -10.68 12.66 28.63
C GLY A 40 -9.87 13.22 27.47
N HIS A 41 -9.86 12.55 26.31
CA HIS A 41 -9.09 12.95 25.12
C HIS A 41 -10.03 13.25 23.95
N PRO A 42 -10.60 14.47 23.89
CA PRO A 42 -11.54 14.82 22.83
C PRO A 42 -10.84 14.79 21.46
N GLY A 43 -11.33 13.93 20.57
CA GLY A 43 -10.84 13.83 19.20
C GLY A 43 -11.80 14.44 18.18
N ARG A 44 -11.28 14.81 17.00
CA ARG A 44 -12.07 15.18 15.82
C ARG A 44 -12.07 14.06 14.79
N ILE A 45 -13.21 13.85 14.14
CA ILE A 45 -13.29 12.90 13.02
C ILE A 45 -12.70 13.56 11.77
N VAL A 46 -11.71 12.91 11.17
CA VAL A 46 -11.10 13.30 9.91
C VAL A 46 -11.51 12.31 8.83
N ARG A 47 -11.73 12.82 7.61
CA ARG A 47 -11.97 12.00 6.42
C ARG A 47 -10.73 12.11 5.52
N ARG A 48 -10.13 10.97 5.17
CA ARG A 48 -8.92 10.88 4.33
C ARG A 48 -9.20 9.95 3.15
N PHE A 49 -8.71 10.31 1.97
CA PHE A 49 -8.72 9.40 0.82
C PHE A 49 -7.50 8.49 0.93
N VAL A 50 -7.71 7.18 0.92
CA VAL A 50 -6.68 6.16 0.95
C VAL A 50 -6.69 5.48 -0.41
N ASP A 51 -5.54 5.45 -1.08
CA ASP A 51 -5.44 4.87 -2.41
C ASP A 51 -5.81 3.37 -2.40
N GLY A 52 -6.56 2.91 -3.40
CA GLY A 52 -7.14 1.56 -3.44
C GLY A 52 -8.27 1.26 -2.43
N GLU A 53 -8.44 2.08 -1.39
CA GLU A 53 -9.43 1.87 -0.33
C GLU A 53 -10.58 2.89 -0.32
N GLY A 54 -10.41 3.97 -1.08
CA GLY A 54 -11.35 5.07 -1.18
C GLY A 54 -11.38 5.96 0.07
N TRP A 55 -12.53 6.57 0.33
CA TRP A 55 -12.68 7.47 1.47
C TRP A 55 -12.78 6.69 2.79
N ARG A 56 -11.85 6.95 3.71
CA ARG A 56 -11.83 6.42 5.06
C ARG A 56 -12.03 7.51 6.11
N PHE A 57 -12.43 7.10 7.31
CA PHE A 57 -12.55 7.97 8.48
C PHE A 57 -11.54 7.55 9.54
N LEU A 58 -11.01 8.52 10.28
CA LEU A 58 -10.14 8.29 11.44
C LEU A 58 -10.47 9.32 12.53
N ILE A 59 -10.03 9.05 13.75
CA ILE A 59 -10.08 10.01 14.85
C ILE A 59 -8.70 10.67 14.96
N ARG A 60 -8.68 11.99 15.07
CA ARG A 60 -7.47 12.76 15.35
C ARG A 60 -7.61 13.45 16.70
N ILE A 61 -6.65 13.25 17.59
CA ILE A 61 -6.62 13.84 18.92
C ILE A 61 -5.44 14.81 18.98
N GLU A 62 -5.73 16.07 19.26
CA GLU A 62 -4.77 17.19 19.21
C GLU A 62 -4.65 17.82 20.60
N GLY A 63 -3.73 18.76 20.77
CA GLY A 63 -3.54 19.49 22.03
C GLY A 63 -2.29 19.12 22.82
N PHE A 64 -1.43 18.24 22.29
CA PHE A 64 -0.19 17.85 22.94
C PHE A 64 0.95 18.79 22.52
N THR A 65 1.66 19.35 23.51
CA THR A 65 2.77 20.30 23.30
C THR A 65 4.14 19.66 23.45
N ASP A 66 4.20 18.40 23.88
CA ASP A 66 5.41 17.64 24.06
C ASP A 66 5.15 16.15 23.77
N GLU A 67 6.19 15.45 23.34
CA GLU A 67 6.08 14.04 22.98
C GLU A 67 5.66 13.16 24.18
N GLY A 68 6.12 13.51 25.39
CA GLY A 68 5.82 12.74 26.60
C GLY A 68 4.33 12.72 26.94
N SER A 69 3.65 13.87 26.85
CA SER A 69 2.20 13.97 27.06
C SER A 69 1.42 13.25 25.95
N ALA A 70 1.86 13.35 24.70
CA ALA A 70 1.25 12.64 23.58
C ALA A 70 1.38 11.11 23.73
N ILE A 71 2.56 10.62 24.12
CA ILE A 71 2.81 9.19 24.40
C ILE A 71 1.94 8.71 25.58
N GLY A 72 1.86 9.50 26.65
CA GLY A 72 1.03 9.17 27.81
C GLY A 72 -0.44 9.01 27.44
N ALA A 73 -0.99 9.97 26.70
CA ALA A 73 -2.36 9.92 26.19
C ALA A 73 -2.57 8.76 25.23
N ALA A 74 -1.63 8.52 24.31
CA ALA A 74 -1.73 7.44 23.35
C ALA A 74 -1.78 6.07 24.01
N ARG A 75 -1.05 5.82 25.10
CA ARG A 75 -1.17 4.56 25.85
C ARG A 75 -2.53 4.40 26.50
N GLU A 76 -2.98 5.43 27.22
CA GLU A 76 -4.28 5.40 27.88
C GLU A 76 -5.40 5.14 26.87
N LEU A 77 -5.34 5.80 25.71
CA LEU A 77 -6.29 5.61 24.64
C LEU A 77 -6.14 4.26 23.94
N ALA A 78 -4.92 3.79 23.66
CA ALA A 78 -4.73 2.50 23.02
C ALA A 78 -5.29 1.37 23.90
N ASP A 79 -5.00 1.42 25.20
CA ASP A 79 -5.52 0.47 26.19
C ASP A 79 -7.04 0.59 26.36
N GLY A 80 -7.55 1.82 26.46
CA GLY A 80 -8.97 2.08 26.69
C GLY A 80 -9.86 1.80 25.48
N LEU A 81 -9.34 1.99 24.27
CA LEU A 81 -10.06 1.72 23.01
C LEU A 81 -9.81 0.31 22.49
N GLY A 82 -8.72 -0.35 22.91
CA GLY A 82 -8.27 -1.62 22.35
C GLY A 82 -7.81 -1.48 20.90
N LEU A 83 -7.24 -0.33 20.51
CA LEU A 83 -6.83 -0.01 19.15
C LEU A 83 -5.45 0.66 19.14
N GLY A 84 -4.61 0.34 18.14
CA GLY A 84 -3.35 1.04 17.94
C GLY A 84 -3.53 2.49 17.49
N LEU A 85 -2.70 3.40 18.02
CA LEU A 85 -2.70 4.83 17.69
C LEU A 85 -1.36 5.24 17.13
N ASP A 86 -1.39 5.96 16.01
CA ASP A 86 -0.20 6.56 15.41
C ASP A 86 0.06 7.91 16.09
N LEU A 87 1.27 8.11 16.63
CA LEU A 87 1.77 9.36 17.16
C LEU A 87 2.47 10.14 16.05
N LEU A 88 2.04 11.39 15.85
CA LEU A 88 2.59 12.29 14.86
C LEU A 88 3.04 13.60 15.50
N TYR A 89 4.13 14.15 14.97
CA TYR A 89 4.56 15.52 15.22
C TYR A 89 4.14 16.43 14.06
N THR A 90 3.88 17.70 14.33
CA THR A 90 3.62 18.74 13.34
C THR A 90 4.23 20.06 13.78
N ASP A 91 4.94 20.70 12.86
CA ASP A 91 5.42 22.08 12.98
C ASP A 91 4.33 23.11 12.56
N GLY A 92 3.07 22.66 12.43
CA GLY A 92 1.94 23.40 11.88
C GLY A 92 1.86 23.37 10.36
N THR A 93 2.76 22.65 9.72
CA THR A 93 3.13 22.83 8.32
C THR A 93 3.26 21.48 7.62
N SER A 94 4.05 20.55 8.14
CA SER A 94 4.09 19.12 7.79
C SER A 94 3.64 18.28 8.99
N ALA A 95 3.50 16.97 8.77
CA ALA A 95 3.33 16.04 9.88
C ALA A 95 4.25 14.84 9.70
N THR A 96 5.02 14.52 10.74
CA THR A 96 5.98 13.42 10.79
C THR A 96 5.37 12.31 11.62
N TYR A 97 5.25 11.11 11.04
CA TYR A 97 4.91 9.93 11.81
C TYR A 97 6.10 9.56 12.69
N LEU A 98 5.89 9.46 14.00
CA LEU A 98 6.94 9.12 14.95
C LEU A 98 6.91 7.62 15.27
N ARG A 99 5.76 7.11 15.68
CA ARG A 99 5.59 5.71 16.10
C ARG A 99 4.12 5.35 16.25
N ARG A 100 3.83 4.05 16.32
CA ARG A 100 2.53 3.50 16.68
C ARG A 100 2.57 2.92 18.08
N LEU A 101 1.50 3.13 18.85
CA LEU A 101 1.33 2.60 20.20
C LEU A 101 0.19 1.59 20.19
N GLU A 102 0.51 0.33 20.51
CA GLU A 102 -0.46 -0.77 20.57
C GLU A 102 -1.01 -0.97 21.99
N PRO A 103 -2.23 -1.52 22.13
CA PRO A 103 -2.81 -1.86 23.43
C PRO A 103 -1.94 -2.87 24.19
N GLY A 104 -1.64 -2.57 25.45
CA GLY A 104 -0.84 -3.43 26.33
C GLY A 104 0.65 -3.52 26.00
N GLY A 105 1.14 -2.74 25.03
CA GLY A 105 2.56 -2.71 24.67
C GLY A 105 3.40 -1.97 25.72
N GLU A 106 4.46 -2.61 26.22
CA GLU A 106 5.59 -1.86 26.79
C GLU A 106 6.23 -1.00 25.68
N LEU A 107 6.97 0.07 26.03
CA LEU A 107 7.83 0.80 25.08
C LEU A 107 8.86 -0.19 24.50
N GLY A 108 8.48 -0.94 23.49
CA GLY A 108 9.11 -2.21 23.17
C GLY A 108 8.75 -2.66 21.76
N GLY A 109 8.93 -1.75 20.81
CA GLY A 109 9.37 -2.11 19.48
C GLY A 109 10.48 -1.14 19.14
N GLU A 110 11.70 -1.65 18.94
CA GLU A 110 12.63 -0.93 18.07
C GLU A 110 11.85 -0.53 16.80
N PRO A 111 12.06 0.68 16.25
CA PRO A 111 11.52 1.00 14.94
C PRO A 111 11.87 -0.18 14.04
N ALA A 112 10.87 -0.72 13.33
CA ALA A 112 11.13 -1.75 12.32
C ALA A 112 12.33 -1.23 11.50
N SER A 113 13.42 -2.02 11.49
CA SER A 113 14.68 -1.67 10.84
C SER A 113 14.44 -0.82 9.59
N GLY A 114 14.91 0.43 9.64
CA GLY A 114 14.61 1.48 8.64
C GLY A 114 13.73 2.63 9.17
N ALA A 115 14.12 3.29 10.26
CA ALA A 115 13.48 4.53 10.68
C ALA A 115 13.48 5.55 9.52
N PRO A 116 12.35 6.26 9.27
CA PRO A 116 12.34 7.34 8.30
C PRO A 116 13.39 8.38 8.69
N ILE A 117 14.15 8.87 7.70
CA ILE A 117 15.15 9.91 7.89
C ILE A 117 14.41 11.19 8.32
N ASP A 118 14.81 11.77 9.46
CA ASP A 118 14.21 12.99 10.01
C ASP A 118 14.27 14.13 8.99
N GLU A 119 13.14 14.84 8.77
CA GLU A 119 13.05 15.98 7.83
C GLU A 119 13.99 17.15 8.19
N GLU A 120 14.50 17.19 9.42
CA GLU A 120 15.44 18.23 9.87
C GLU A 120 16.90 17.96 9.49
N ASP A 121 17.23 16.74 9.06
CA ASP A 121 18.57 16.47 8.55
C ASP A 121 18.72 17.08 7.15
N PRO A 122 19.75 17.92 6.91
CA PRO A 122 20.00 18.47 5.59
C PRO A 122 20.19 17.31 4.62
N ILE A 123 19.49 17.36 3.48
CA ILE A 123 19.62 16.38 2.40
C ILE A 123 21.10 16.21 2.09
N ASP A 124 21.65 15.04 2.38
CA ASP A 124 23.02 14.70 2.05
C ASP A 124 23.05 14.26 0.59
N GLU A 125 23.61 15.10 -0.28
CA GLU A 125 23.71 14.83 -1.71
C GLU A 125 24.42 13.50 -1.99
N ALA A 126 25.41 13.12 -1.17
CA ALA A 126 26.11 11.85 -1.32
C ALA A 126 25.19 10.66 -1.01
N SER A 127 24.39 10.74 0.06
CA SER A 127 23.39 9.74 0.41
C SER A 127 22.27 9.63 -0.63
N VAL A 128 21.85 10.73 -1.26
CA VAL A 128 20.89 10.72 -2.38
C VAL A 128 21.49 10.07 -3.62
N ASP A 129 22.72 10.42 -3.98
CA ASP A 129 23.40 9.83 -5.13
C ASP A 129 23.59 8.32 -4.95
N ARG A 130 23.97 7.88 -3.75
CA ARG A 130 24.06 6.45 -3.40
C ARG A 130 22.71 5.75 -3.51
N ALA A 131 21.63 6.35 -3.01
CA ALA A 131 20.29 5.78 -3.14
C ALA A 131 19.87 5.63 -4.61
N ARG A 132 20.18 6.62 -5.45
CA ARG A 132 19.90 6.56 -6.89
C ARG A 132 20.63 5.40 -7.56
N GLU A 133 21.92 5.22 -7.28
CA GLU A 133 22.70 4.09 -7.80
C GLU A 133 22.09 2.75 -7.40
N LEU A 134 21.69 2.60 -6.14
CA LEU A 134 21.08 1.37 -5.62
C LEU A 134 19.70 1.10 -6.25
N LEU A 135 18.87 2.13 -6.44
CA LEU A 135 17.60 1.99 -7.15
C LEU A 135 17.79 1.61 -8.62
N GLU A 136 18.79 2.18 -9.31
CA GLU A 136 19.13 1.82 -10.69
C GLU A 136 19.64 0.37 -10.79
N GLN A 137 20.47 -0.06 -9.83
CA GLN A 137 20.89 -1.44 -9.70
C GLN A 137 19.69 -2.37 -9.50
N ALA A 138 18.74 -2.00 -8.63
CA ALA A 138 17.55 -2.81 -8.38
C ALA A 138 16.62 -2.91 -9.59
N ALA A 139 16.36 -1.80 -10.28
CA ALA A 139 15.60 -1.82 -11.52
C ALA A 139 16.25 -2.73 -12.58
N THR A 140 17.58 -2.69 -12.68
CA THR A 140 18.35 -3.55 -13.58
C THR A 140 18.29 -5.02 -13.16
N ALA A 141 18.43 -5.32 -11.86
CA ALA A 141 18.39 -6.67 -11.32
C ALA A 141 17.02 -7.34 -11.54
N HIS A 142 15.93 -6.58 -11.41
CA HIS A 142 14.59 -7.04 -11.74
C HIS A 142 14.31 -7.15 -13.25
N GLY A 143 15.18 -6.60 -14.11
CA GLY A 143 14.94 -6.50 -15.56
C GLY A 143 13.84 -5.51 -15.93
N VAL A 144 13.40 -4.64 -15.01
CA VAL A 144 12.28 -3.73 -15.25
C VAL A 144 12.74 -2.49 -15.99
N ASP A 145 12.62 -2.52 -17.31
CA ASP A 145 12.75 -1.35 -18.17
C ASP A 145 11.38 -0.89 -18.72
N ARG A 146 11.36 0.29 -19.34
CA ARG A 146 10.13 0.89 -19.87
C ARG A 146 9.50 0.07 -21.00
N GLU A 147 10.30 -0.47 -21.90
CA GLU A 147 9.83 -1.29 -23.02
C GLU A 147 9.23 -2.60 -22.50
N THR A 148 9.92 -3.26 -21.58
CA THR A 148 9.44 -4.46 -20.92
C THR A 148 8.13 -4.19 -20.20
N LEU A 149 8.05 -3.12 -19.40
CA LEU A 149 6.79 -2.75 -18.73
C LEU A 149 5.65 -2.47 -19.70
N THR A 150 5.90 -1.71 -20.77
CA THR A 150 4.91 -1.46 -21.82
C THR A 150 4.45 -2.77 -22.47
N ARG A 151 5.37 -3.68 -22.79
CA ARG A 151 5.05 -4.99 -23.38
C ARG A 151 4.15 -5.83 -22.48
N TRP A 152 4.38 -5.80 -21.17
CA TRP A 152 3.57 -6.51 -20.20
C TRP A 152 2.20 -5.87 -19.95
N MET A 153 2.15 -4.53 -19.88
CA MET A 153 0.91 -3.81 -19.56
C MET A 153 -0.03 -3.68 -20.76
N GLU A 154 0.51 -3.52 -21.97
CA GLU A 154 -0.26 -3.29 -23.20
C GLU A 154 -0.31 -4.51 -24.10
N GLY A 155 0.66 -5.41 -23.98
CA GLY A 155 0.76 -6.62 -24.79
C GLY A 155 0.06 -7.83 -24.15
N PRO A 156 -0.04 -8.95 -24.91
CA PRO A 156 -0.63 -10.19 -24.45
C PRO A 156 0.09 -10.73 -23.20
N SER A 157 -0.61 -10.79 -22.07
CA SER A 157 -0.02 -11.25 -20.81
C SER A 157 -1.02 -12.07 -19.99
N LEU A 158 -0.50 -13.04 -19.24
CA LEU A 158 -1.22 -13.91 -18.32
C LEU A 158 -0.49 -13.94 -16.98
N MET A 159 -1.22 -13.74 -15.90
CA MET A 159 -0.73 -13.90 -14.53
C MET A 159 -1.73 -14.72 -13.73
N GLU A 160 -1.26 -15.78 -13.09
CA GLU A 160 -2.03 -16.60 -12.17
C GLU A 160 -1.38 -16.57 -10.80
N TYR A 161 -2.20 -16.39 -9.77
CA TYR A 161 -1.73 -16.30 -8.40
C TYR A 161 -2.79 -16.74 -7.41
N ARG A 162 -2.34 -17.25 -6.27
CA ARG A 162 -3.17 -17.55 -5.11
C ARG A 162 -3.03 -16.43 -4.08
N ARG A 163 -4.15 -15.94 -3.55
CA ARG A 163 -4.15 -15.01 -2.41
C ARG A 163 -4.75 -15.71 -1.19
N SER A 164 -4.05 -15.61 -0.06
CA SER A 164 -4.52 -16.07 1.26
C SER A 164 -4.70 -14.85 2.16
N LEU A 165 -5.87 -14.68 2.76
CA LEU A 165 -6.20 -13.54 3.63
C LEU A 165 -6.06 -13.90 5.11
N ALA A 166 -5.95 -12.89 5.97
CA ALA A 166 -5.84 -13.06 7.42
C ALA A 166 -7.02 -13.81 8.08
N ASP A 167 -8.20 -13.81 7.47
CA ASP A 167 -9.38 -14.52 7.97
C ASP A 167 -9.45 -16.00 7.55
N GLY A 168 -8.43 -16.50 6.84
CA GLY A 168 -8.35 -17.87 6.33
C GLY A 168 -8.97 -18.05 4.94
N THR A 169 -9.54 -17.00 4.34
CA THR A 169 -10.03 -17.05 2.96
C THR A 169 -8.89 -17.27 1.97
N VAL A 170 -9.08 -18.19 1.01
CA VAL A 170 -8.11 -18.50 -0.04
C VAL A 170 -8.78 -18.42 -1.41
N VAL A 171 -8.16 -17.69 -2.33
CA VAL A 171 -8.72 -17.41 -3.66
C VAL A 171 -7.64 -17.52 -4.72
N ASP A 172 -7.93 -18.29 -5.78
CA ASP A 172 -7.11 -18.37 -6.97
C ASP A 172 -7.56 -17.33 -7.98
N HIS A 173 -6.61 -16.61 -8.55
CA HIS A 173 -6.84 -15.54 -9.49
C HIS A 173 -6.15 -15.85 -10.81
N ARG A 174 -6.82 -15.48 -11.90
CA ARG A 174 -6.25 -15.45 -13.24
C ARG A 174 -6.54 -14.08 -13.84
N TRP A 175 -5.49 -13.34 -14.16
CA TRP A 175 -5.56 -12.06 -14.84
C TRP A 175 -4.92 -12.20 -16.22
N ALA A 176 -5.59 -11.68 -17.25
CA ALA A 176 -5.06 -11.68 -18.60
C ALA A 176 -5.38 -10.37 -19.34
N THR A 177 -4.51 -9.97 -20.24
CA THR A 177 -4.72 -8.83 -21.14
C THR A 177 -4.39 -9.21 -22.57
N ARG A 178 -5.16 -8.71 -23.55
CA ARG A 178 -4.90 -8.86 -24.99
C ARG A 178 -5.57 -7.74 -25.77
N GLU A 179 -4.81 -7.02 -26.59
CA GLU A 179 -5.35 -5.99 -27.50
C GLU A 179 -6.27 -4.97 -26.79
N GLY A 180 -5.93 -4.60 -25.55
CA GLY A 180 -6.73 -3.69 -24.72
C GLY A 180 -7.94 -4.32 -24.03
N ALA A 181 -8.23 -5.60 -24.25
CA ALA A 181 -9.18 -6.35 -23.44
C ALA A 181 -8.51 -6.89 -22.17
N ILE A 182 -9.21 -6.84 -21.04
CA ILE A 182 -8.75 -7.37 -19.75
C ILE A 182 -9.76 -8.41 -19.25
N TYR A 183 -9.25 -9.59 -18.91
CA TYR A 183 -10.01 -10.66 -18.29
C TYR A 183 -9.50 -10.91 -16.87
N VAL A 184 -10.42 -11.05 -15.93
CA VAL A 184 -10.12 -11.45 -14.55
C VAL A 184 -11.04 -12.59 -14.17
N GLU A 185 -10.47 -13.64 -13.60
CA GLU A 185 -11.20 -14.75 -13.03
C GLU A 185 -10.74 -14.94 -11.59
N VAL A 186 -11.72 -15.09 -10.71
CA VAL A 186 -11.56 -15.24 -9.27
C VAL A 186 -12.26 -16.53 -8.88
N ASN A 187 -11.50 -17.51 -8.40
CA ASN A 187 -11.98 -18.82 -8.00
C ASN A 187 -11.84 -18.99 -6.49
N ALA A 188 -12.96 -19.16 -5.79
CA ALA A 188 -12.95 -19.43 -4.36
C ALA A 188 -12.38 -20.84 -4.08
N VAL A 189 -11.38 -20.93 -3.21
CA VAL A 189 -10.77 -22.20 -2.78
C VAL A 189 -11.20 -22.52 -1.34
N GLU A 190 -11.14 -21.53 -0.46
CA GLU A 190 -11.53 -21.62 0.95
C GLU A 190 -12.16 -20.28 1.41
N GLY A 191 -13.10 -20.35 2.35
CA GLY A 191 -13.82 -19.17 2.87
C GLY A 191 -15.18 -18.92 2.19
N ASP A 192 -15.87 -17.86 2.63
CA ASP A 192 -17.19 -17.44 2.09
C ASP A 192 -16.99 -16.44 0.94
N VAL A 193 -16.40 -16.92 -0.16
CA VAL A 193 -16.18 -16.14 -1.38
C VAL A 193 -16.90 -16.80 -2.54
N ARG A 194 -17.43 -15.96 -3.44
CA ARG A 194 -18.08 -16.42 -4.67
C ARG A 194 -17.12 -16.30 -5.83
N SER A 195 -17.02 -17.35 -6.62
CA SER A 195 -16.26 -17.29 -7.87
C SER A 195 -16.89 -16.29 -8.82
N SER A 196 -16.08 -15.53 -9.54
CA SER A 196 -16.55 -14.55 -10.52
C SER A 196 -15.58 -14.39 -11.68
N ARG A 197 -16.11 -13.92 -12.81
CA ARG A 197 -15.35 -13.59 -14.02
C ARG A 197 -15.71 -12.20 -14.46
N LEU A 198 -14.72 -11.42 -14.86
CA LEU A 198 -14.85 -10.06 -15.33
C LEU A 198 -14.19 -9.96 -16.70
N LEU A 199 -14.86 -9.32 -17.64
CA LEU A 199 -14.31 -9.01 -18.96
C LEU A 199 -14.51 -7.52 -19.22
N LEU A 200 -13.43 -6.81 -19.52
CA LEU A 200 -13.46 -5.44 -20.02
C LEU A 200 -12.93 -5.45 -21.45
N GLN A 201 -13.71 -4.95 -22.41
CA GLN A 201 -13.31 -4.87 -23.82
C GLN A 201 -13.77 -3.55 -24.42
N GLY A 202 -12.83 -2.64 -24.68
CA GLY A 202 -13.14 -1.30 -25.17
C GLY A 202 -14.03 -0.53 -24.18
N GLU A 203 -15.22 -0.12 -24.64
CA GLU A 203 -16.20 0.60 -23.82
C GLU A 203 -17.26 -0.31 -23.18
N GLN A 204 -17.05 -1.63 -23.19
CA GLN A 204 -17.99 -2.60 -22.64
C GLN A 204 -17.35 -3.41 -21.52
N GLY A 205 -18.15 -3.70 -20.50
CA GLY A 205 -17.74 -4.47 -19.34
C GLY A 205 -18.80 -5.48 -18.95
N TRP A 206 -18.39 -6.69 -18.58
CA TRP A 206 -19.30 -7.75 -18.15
C TRP A 206 -18.78 -8.42 -16.88
N LEU A 207 -19.73 -8.87 -16.06
CA LEU A 207 -19.48 -9.63 -14.85
C LEU A 207 -20.32 -10.91 -14.88
N GLU A 208 -19.69 -12.02 -14.54
CA GLU A 208 -20.34 -13.28 -14.26
C GLU A 208 -20.03 -13.70 -12.83
N VAL A 209 -21.03 -14.23 -12.11
CA VAL A 209 -20.88 -14.72 -10.74
C VAL A 209 -21.40 -16.14 -10.66
N GLU A 210 -20.62 -17.05 -10.07
CA GLU A 210 -20.99 -18.45 -9.81
C GLU A 210 -21.47 -19.24 -11.04
N GLY A 211 -20.92 -18.98 -12.24
CA GLY A 211 -21.33 -19.68 -13.46
C GLY A 211 -22.68 -19.23 -14.02
N GLY A 212 -23.20 -18.09 -13.55
CA GLY A 212 -24.45 -17.50 -14.03
C GLY A 212 -24.33 -16.90 -15.44
N SER A 213 -25.32 -16.10 -15.82
CA SER A 213 -25.25 -15.31 -17.06
C SER A 213 -24.33 -14.10 -16.88
N TRP A 214 -23.68 -13.67 -17.96
CA TRP A 214 -22.99 -12.40 -18.01
C TRP A 214 -23.97 -11.24 -17.84
N ILE A 215 -23.57 -10.26 -17.04
CA ILE A 215 -24.33 -9.05 -16.78
C ILE A 215 -23.46 -7.87 -17.14
N GLU A 216 -23.91 -7.04 -18.08
CA GLU A 216 -23.25 -5.79 -18.44
C GLU A 216 -23.05 -4.89 -17.21
N GLN A 217 -21.85 -4.31 -17.11
CA GLN A 217 -21.42 -3.41 -16.04
C GLN A 217 -20.97 -2.08 -16.62
N ASP A 218 -20.93 -1.06 -15.76
CA ASP A 218 -20.31 0.21 -16.11
C ASP A 218 -18.80 0.01 -16.39
N PRO A 219 -18.31 0.32 -17.60
CA PRO A 219 -16.93 0.02 -18.01
C PRO A 219 -15.90 0.85 -17.24
N VAL A 220 -16.24 2.08 -16.82
CA VAL A 220 -15.34 2.95 -16.05
C VAL A 220 -15.13 2.39 -14.65
N ARG A 221 -16.20 1.94 -14.00
CA ARG A 221 -16.12 1.27 -12.71
C ARG A 221 -15.38 -0.07 -12.83
N LEU A 222 -15.67 -0.84 -13.87
CA LEU A 222 -15.03 -2.13 -14.09
C LEU A 222 -13.52 -1.98 -14.30
N ALA A 223 -13.10 -0.96 -15.07
CA ALA A 223 -11.69 -0.62 -15.28
C ALA A 223 -10.94 -0.39 -13.96
N THR A 224 -11.56 0.34 -13.02
CA THR A 224 -10.99 0.53 -11.67
C THR A 224 -10.85 -0.79 -10.92
N VAL A 225 -11.87 -1.66 -10.97
CA VAL A 225 -11.85 -2.95 -10.27
C VAL A 225 -10.80 -3.88 -10.86
N VAL A 226 -10.74 -4.05 -12.18
CA VAL A 226 -9.77 -4.98 -12.81
C VAL A 226 -8.32 -4.53 -12.66
N ALA A 227 -8.08 -3.23 -12.46
CA ALA A 227 -6.75 -2.70 -12.19
C ALA A 227 -6.16 -3.26 -10.87
N ASP A 228 -7.01 -3.55 -9.88
CA ASP A 228 -6.60 -4.10 -8.57
C ASP A 228 -6.14 -5.57 -8.63
N PHE A 229 -6.35 -6.24 -9.77
CA PHE A 229 -5.94 -7.64 -10.02
C PHE A 229 -4.71 -7.76 -10.94
N GLY A 230 -4.29 -6.65 -11.55
CA GLY A 230 -3.18 -6.64 -12.50
C GLY A 230 -1.80 -6.77 -11.84
N PRO A 231 -0.74 -7.00 -12.63
CA PRO A 231 0.62 -7.17 -12.13
C PRO A 231 1.10 -6.02 -11.24
N ALA A 232 0.75 -4.77 -11.57
CA ALA A 232 1.13 -3.60 -10.77
C ALA A 232 0.51 -3.58 -9.36
N ALA A 233 -0.68 -4.16 -9.18
CA ALA A 233 -1.36 -4.26 -7.89
C ALA A 233 -0.86 -5.46 -7.07
N VAL A 234 -0.50 -6.55 -7.74
CA VAL A 234 -0.04 -7.81 -7.12
C VAL A 234 1.44 -7.77 -6.76
N LEU A 235 2.26 -7.09 -7.56
CA LEU A 235 3.70 -6.90 -7.40
C LEU A 235 4.00 -5.41 -7.16
N PRO A 236 3.48 -4.82 -6.06
CA PRO A 236 3.58 -3.39 -5.83
C PRO A 236 5.05 -2.98 -5.78
N LEU A 237 5.34 -1.79 -6.32
CA LEU A 237 6.68 -1.22 -6.47
C LEU A 237 7.64 -1.98 -7.39
N VAL A 238 7.90 -3.27 -7.15
CA VAL A 238 8.93 -4.06 -7.88
C VAL A 238 8.69 -3.98 -9.39
N PHE A 239 7.45 -4.25 -9.79
CA PHE A 239 7.08 -4.25 -11.20
C PHE A 239 7.21 -2.84 -11.81
N VAL A 240 6.78 -1.80 -11.09
CA VAL A 240 6.74 -0.42 -11.60
C VAL A 240 7.97 0.42 -11.21
N LEU A 241 9.04 -0.19 -10.69
CA LEU A 241 10.12 0.52 -10.02
C LEU A 241 10.76 1.58 -10.92
N ARG A 242 11.08 1.22 -12.16
CA ARG A 242 11.69 2.14 -13.12
C ARG A 242 10.80 3.33 -13.44
N GLN A 243 9.52 3.08 -13.73
CA GLN A 243 8.56 4.15 -14.00
C GLN A 243 8.37 5.03 -12.76
N ALA A 244 8.33 4.43 -11.57
CA ALA A 244 8.22 5.15 -10.30
C ALA A 244 9.42 6.07 -10.09
N MET A 245 10.65 5.61 -10.32
CA MET A 245 11.86 6.43 -10.23
C MET A 245 11.82 7.67 -11.15
N GLU A 246 11.22 7.54 -12.33
CA GLU A 246 11.13 8.63 -13.31
C GLU A 246 10.01 9.64 -13.01
N THR A 247 8.94 9.19 -12.35
CA THR A 247 7.69 9.97 -12.22
C THR A 247 7.39 10.43 -10.80
N ARG A 248 7.89 9.72 -9.80
CA ARG A 248 7.61 9.96 -8.38
C ARG A 248 8.76 10.70 -7.73
N ARG A 249 8.45 11.87 -7.18
CA ARG A 249 9.41 12.77 -6.54
C ARG A 249 10.12 12.11 -5.35
N GLU A 250 9.45 11.20 -4.66
CA GLU A 250 9.97 10.47 -3.49
C GLU A 250 11.29 9.77 -3.81
N PHE A 251 11.42 9.15 -4.99
CA PHE A 251 12.63 8.45 -5.42
C PHE A 251 13.78 9.42 -5.72
N GLY A 252 13.46 10.62 -6.21
CA GLY A 252 14.47 11.67 -6.46
C GLY A 252 15.04 12.29 -5.17
N ARG A 253 14.39 12.08 -4.02
CA ARG A 253 14.80 12.60 -2.70
C ARG A 253 15.12 11.49 -1.70
N MET A 254 15.08 10.24 -2.13
CA MET A 254 15.40 9.10 -1.29
C MET A 254 16.88 9.12 -0.95
N GLN A 255 17.23 8.80 0.29
CA GLN A 255 18.59 8.80 0.81
C GLN A 255 18.95 7.40 1.29
N HIS A 256 20.24 7.04 1.20
CA HIS A 256 20.76 5.82 1.79
C HIS A 256 20.78 5.94 3.32
N ALA A 257 19.98 5.13 3.99
CA ALA A 257 19.81 5.15 5.44
C ALA A 257 20.78 4.19 6.17
N GLY A 258 21.42 3.28 5.44
CA GLY A 258 22.39 2.32 5.98
C GLY A 258 22.14 0.89 5.53
N ALA A 259 22.53 -0.08 6.37
CA ALA A 259 22.37 -1.51 6.11
C ALA A 259 21.23 -2.09 6.97
N GLY A 260 20.59 -3.13 6.46
CA GLY A 260 19.54 -3.89 7.12
C GLY A 260 19.68 -5.39 6.89
N GLU A 261 18.68 -6.15 7.31
CA GLU A 261 18.59 -7.58 7.06
C GLU A 261 17.11 -8.01 6.99
N ILE A 262 16.74 -8.77 5.95
CA ILE A 262 15.40 -9.34 5.78
C ILE A 262 15.55 -10.83 5.51
N GLY A 263 14.95 -11.68 6.36
CA GLY A 263 15.00 -13.14 6.19
C GLY A 263 16.42 -13.72 6.16
N GLY A 264 17.39 -13.10 6.85
CA GLY A 264 18.80 -13.52 6.82
C GLY A 264 19.59 -13.00 5.61
N VAL A 265 18.97 -12.22 4.73
CA VAL A 265 19.62 -11.59 3.58
C VAL A 265 20.06 -10.18 3.96
N PRO A 266 21.36 -9.84 3.90
CA PRO A 266 21.83 -8.47 4.10
C PRO A 266 21.25 -7.51 3.06
N THR A 267 20.75 -6.36 3.51
CA THR A 267 20.13 -5.34 2.66
C THR A 267 20.80 -3.98 2.78
N GLU A 268 20.65 -3.14 1.77
CA GLU A 268 20.83 -1.70 1.83
C GLU A 268 19.45 -1.06 2.03
N VAL A 269 19.35 -0.14 2.99
CA VAL A 269 18.11 0.53 3.36
C VAL A 269 18.09 1.93 2.75
N LEU A 270 17.04 2.22 2.00
CA LEU A 270 16.78 3.51 1.40
C LEU A 270 15.54 4.14 2.04
N GLY A 271 15.62 5.41 2.41
CA GLY A 271 14.57 6.12 3.12
C GLY A 271 14.19 7.44 2.45
N TYR A 272 12.88 7.70 2.40
CA TYR A 272 12.29 9.00 2.17
C TYR A 272 11.38 9.32 3.36
N GLY A 273 11.72 10.35 4.13
CA GLY A 273 11.04 10.70 5.40
C GLY A 273 9.58 11.14 5.26
N GLY A 274 9.10 11.36 4.03
CA GLY A 274 7.80 11.98 3.78
C GLY A 274 7.92 13.49 3.57
N ASP A 275 6.82 14.11 3.15
CA ASP A 275 6.56 15.54 3.28
C ASP A 275 5.05 15.81 3.19
N ARG A 276 4.64 17.08 3.03
CA ARG A 276 3.24 17.48 2.88
C ARG A 276 2.46 16.79 1.74
N ALA A 277 3.15 16.39 0.68
CA ALA A 277 2.54 15.87 -0.53
C ALA A 277 2.66 14.35 -0.67
N SER A 278 3.66 13.74 -0.02
CA SER A 278 3.90 12.30 -0.11
C SER A 278 4.25 11.73 1.25
N ALA A 279 3.65 10.60 1.62
CA ALA A 279 4.00 9.91 2.86
C ALA A 279 5.41 9.30 2.80
N ALA A 280 5.93 8.90 3.96
CA ALA A 280 7.24 8.25 4.06
C ALA A 280 7.29 6.94 3.27
N LEU A 281 8.45 6.61 2.73
CA LEU A 281 8.73 5.42 1.93
C LEU A 281 10.10 4.86 2.32
N VAL A 282 10.15 3.57 2.62
CA VAL A 282 11.40 2.84 2.88
C VAL A 282 11.49 1.64 1.94
N ILE A 283 12.65 1.42 1.35
CA ILE A 283 12.93 0.31 0.44
C ILE A 283 14.19 -0.40 0.92
N GLU A 284 14.14 -1.72 1.02
CA GLU A 284 15.31 -2.54 1.35
C GLU A 284 15.71 -3.39 0.14
N ILE A 285 16.97 -3.28 -0.27
CA ILE A 285 17.52 -3.91 -1.48
C ILE A 285 18.61 -4.91 -1.06
N GLY A 286 18.54 -6.16 -1.54
CA GLY A 286 19.55 -7.18 -1.25
C GLY A 286 20.95 -6.76 -1.70
N GLN A 287 21.94 -6.86 -0.81
CA GLN A 287 23.31 -6.43 -1.11
C GLN A 287 23.98 -7.29 -2.21
N GLU A 288 23.68 -8.58 -2.24
CA GLU A 288 24.33 -9.53 -3.16
C GLU A 288 23.68 -9.55 -4.55
N ASP A 289 22.36 -9.49 -4.62
CA ASP A 289 21.60 -9.66 -5.87
C ASP A 289 20.96 -8.37 -6.39
N GLY A 290 20.90 -7.32 -5.57
CA GLY A 290 20.24 -6.06 -5.91
C GLY A 290 18.72 -6.16 -5.97
N LEU A 291 18.08 -7.23 -5.51
CA LEU A 291 16.62 -7.38 -5.59
C LEU A 291 15.93 -6.65 -4.43
N VAL A 292 14.81 -5.98 -4.70
CA VAL A 292 13.99 -5.34 -3.65
C VAL A 292 13.36 -6.41 -2.78
N ARG A 293 13.77 -6.47 -1.50
CA ARG A 293 13.29 -7.46 -0.53
C ARG A 293 12.11 -6.97 0.30
N ARG A 294 12.02 -5.66 0.52
CA ARG A 294 10.94 -5.04 1.30
C ARG A 294 10.65 -3.63 0.84
N ALA A 295 9.37 -3.27 0.87
CA ALA A 295 8.90 -1.91 0.66
C ALA A 295 7.90 -1.54 1.73
N SER A 296 8.14 -0.42 2.42
CA SER A 296 7.31 0.08 3.50
C SER A 296 6.80 1.48 3.15
N PHE A 297 5.48 1.64 3.16
CA PHE A 297 4.77 2.84 2.76
C PHE A 297 4.11 3.49 3.97
N SER A 298 3.96 4.81 3.92
CA SER A 298 3.25 5.58 4.93
C SER A 298 3.76 5.32 6.34
N GLY A 299 5.08 5.27 6.51
CA GLY A 299 5.71 5.03 7.81
C GLY A 299 5.53 3.61 8.34
N GLY A 300 5.31 2.62 7.48
CA GLY A 300 5.08 1.22 7.87
C GLY A 300 3.61 0.85 8.06
N ALA A 301 2.68 1.75 7.73
CA ALA A 301 1.25 1.42 7.73
C ALA A 301 0.93 0.31 6.71
N VAL A 302 1.67 0.26 5.61
CA VAL A 302 1.62 -0.85 4.63
C VAL A 302 3.04 -1.30 4.36
N VAL A 303 3.32 -2.58 4.54
CA VAL A 303 4.61 -3.20 4.26
C VAL A 303 4.39 -4.39 3.33
N HIS A 304 5.20 -4.47 2.29
CA HIS A 304 5.30 -5.63 1.42
C HIS A 304 6.69 -6.24 1.57
N GLU A 305 6.73 -7.53 1.87
CA GLU A 305 7.94 -8.35 1.86
C GLU A 305 7.90 -9.27 0.64
N PHE A 306 9.04 -9.39 -0.04
CA PHE A 306 9.17 -10.07 -1.32
C PHE A 306 10.18 -11.20 -1.21
N ASP A 307 9.76 -12.41 -1.58
CA ASP A 307 10.61 -13.61 -1.57
C ASP A 307 10.34 -14.51 -2.79
N ASP A 308 11.09 -15.61 -2.88
CA ASP A 308 11.02 -16.61 -3.94
C ASP A 308 11.17 -15.98 -5.34
N PHE A 309 12.29 -15.29 -5.55
CA PHE A 309 12.58 -14.62 -6.82
C PHE A 309 12.86 -15.62 -7.93
N ARG A 310 12.13 -15.51 -9.03
CA ARG A 310 12.27 -16.39 -10.20
C ARG A 310 12.32 -15.60 -11.50
N PRO A 311 13.01 -16.14 -12.53
CA PRO A 311 13.02 -15.52 -13.85
C PRO A 311 11.69 -15.71 -14.56
N VAL A 312 11.19 -14.65 -15.20
CA VAL A 312 9.97 -14.61 -16.02
C VAL A 312 10.27 -13.85 -17.30
N GLY A 313 10.61 -14.58 -18.37
CA GLY A 313 11.18 -13.96 -19.58
C GLY A 313 12.48 -13.25 -19.24
N ASP A 314 12.52 -11.94 -19.47
CA ASP A 314 13.67 -11.07 -19.15
C ASP A 314 13.60 -10.45 -17.73
N LEU A 315 12.53 -10.72 -16.97
CA LEU A 315 12.32 -10.20 -15.63
C LEU A 315 12.81 -11.16 -14.54
N ILE A 316 13.14 -10.64 -13.37
CA ILE A 316 13.25 -11.40 -12.12
C ILE A 316 12.22 -10.84 -11.14
N LEU A 317 11.21 -11.63 -10.80
CA LEU A 317 10.06 -11.20 -10.00
C LEU A 317 9.92 -12.07 -8.75
N PRO A 318 9.42 -11.51 -7.63
CA PRO A 318 9.08 -12.32 -6.46
C PRO A 318 7.83 -13.14 -6.75
N HIS A 319 7.86 -14.42 -6.33
CA HIS A 319 6.69 -15.30 -6.40
C HIS A 319 5.94 -15.40 -5.07
N GLU A 320 6.52 -14.92 -3.98
CA GLU A 320 5.85 -14.82 -2.69
C GLU A 320 5.88 -13.36 -2.21
N ILE A 321 4.70 -12.82 -1.92
CA ILE A 321 4.52 -11.44 -1.44
C ILE A 321 3.68 -11.49 -0.18
N VAL A 322 4.25 -11.02 0.93
CA VAL A 322 3.55 -10.90 2.21
C VAL A 322 3.21 -9.44 2.44
N SER A 323 1.94 -9.14 2.64
CA SER A 323 1.44 -7.81 2.97
C SER A 323 1.11 -7.72 4.45
N ILE A 324 1.65 -6.69 5.10
CA ILE A 324 1.37 -6.34 6.49
C ILE A 324 0.72 -4.95 6.49
N ARG A 325 -0.41 -4.80 7.17
CA ARG A 325 -1.14 -3.52 7.31
C ARG A 325 -1.32 -3.18 8.77
N GLY A 326 -0.89 -1.98 9.17
CA GLY A 326 -0.95 -1.53 10.56
C GLY A 326 -0.25 -2.48 11.53
N GLY A 327 0.86 -3.10 11.10
CA GLY A 327 1.62 -4.08 11.88
C GLY A 327 1.03 -5.50 11.94
N ALA A 328 -0.17 -5.71 11.39
CA ALA A 328 -0.81 -7.01 11.34
C ALA A 328 -0.70 -7.64 9.94
N PHE A 329 -0.59 -8.97 9.90
CA PHE A 329 -0.70 -9.73 8.65
C PHE A 329 -2.02 -9.38 7.94
N SER A 330 -1.94 -9.06 6.65
CA SER A 330 -3.09 -8.73 5.81
C SER A 330 -3.37 -9.85 4.81
N ASP A 331 -2.39 -10.14 3.96
CA ASP A 331 -2.48 -11.22 2.97
C ASP A 331 -1.11 -11.76 2.57
N THR A 332 -1.12 -12.96 1.98
CA THR A 332 0.00 -13.51 1.21
C THR A 332 -0.49 -13.75 -0.22
N VAL A 333 0.29 -13.31 -1.19
CA VAL A 333 0.13 -13.67 -2.60
C VAL A 333 1.24 -14.64 -2.98
N VAL A 334 0.87 -15.77 -3.57
CA VAL A 334 1.80 -16.70 -4.22
C VAL A 334 1.51 -16.71 -5.72
N VAL A 335 2.44 -16.17 -6.50
CA VAL A 335 2.37 -16.19 -7.96
C VAL A 335 2.72 -17.59 -8.46
N THR A 336 1.78 -18.22 -9.14
CA THR A 336 1.95 -19.59 -9.64
C THR A 336 2.39 -19.63 -11.10
N HIS A 337 1.98 -18.65 -11.89
CA HIS A 337 2.31 -18.58 -13.32
C HIS A 337 2.37 -17.13 -13.77
N ILE A 338 3.37 -16.78 -14.58
CA ILE A 338 3.39 -15.52 -15.29
C ILE A 338 3.96 -15.75 -16.70
N GLU A 339 3.30 -15.24 -17.73
CA GLU A 339 3.71 -15.43 -19.12
C GLU A 339 3.26 -14.27 -20.02
N THR A 340 4.00 -14.06 -21.12
CA THR A 340 3.67 -13.08 -22.17
C THR A 340 3.65 -13.74 -23.54
N GLY A 341 2.83 -13.20 -24.45
CA GLY A 341 2.72 -13.68 -25.83
C GLY A 341 1.34 -14.23 -26.20
N ASP A 342 1.08 -14.29 -27.50
CA ASP A 342 -0.26 -14.55 -28.06
C ASP A 342 -0.76 -15.98 -27.86
N SER A 343 0.14 -16.97 -27.78
CA SER A 343 -0.22 -18.40 -27.89
C SER A 343 -1.06 -18.97 -26.75
N LEU A 344 -1.28 -18.22 -25.66
CA LEU A 344 -1.94 -18.73 -24.44
C LEU A 344 -3.39 -18.27 -24.29
N LEU A 345 -3.74 -17.17 -24.94
CA LEU A 345 -4.91 -16.38 -24.59
C LEU A 345 -6.19 -16.78 -25.34
N ASP A 346 -6.07 -17.64 -26.35
CA ASP A 346 -7.23 -18.14 -27.09
C ASP A 346 -8.18 -18.94 -26.21
N SER A 347 -7.67 -19.66 -25.22
CA SER A 347 -8.51 -20.40 -24.26
C SER A 347 -9.22 -19.46 -23.27
N VAL A 348 -8.57 -18.37 -22.87
CA VAL A 348 -9.08 -17.40 -21.89
C VAL A 348 -10.16 -16.51 -22.50
N PHE A 349 -9.88 -15.92 -23.65
CA PHE A 349 -10.83 -15.02 -24.33
C PHE A 349 -11.83 -15.77 -25.21
N GLY A 350 -11.52 -16.98 -25.70
CA GLY A 350 -12.44 -17.79 -26.50
C GLY A 350 -13.61 -18.35 -25.69
N ALA A 351 -13.41 -18.66 -24.41
CA ALA A 351 -14.48 -19.09 -23.51
C ALA A 351 -15.45 -17.96 -23.12
N ALA A 352 -14.99 -16.70 -23.19
CA ALA A 352 -15.80 -15.52 -22.91
C ALA A 352 -16.60 -15.03 -24.13
N GLY A 353 -16.14 -15.31 -25.35
CA GLY A 353 -16.71 -14.81 -26.61
C GLY A 353 -17.42 -15.84 -27.50
N GLY A 354 -17.81 -17.01 -26.98
CA GLY A 354 -18.34 -18.12 -27.78
C GLY A 354 -19.63 -17.78 -28.56
N ASP A 355 -19.47 -17.53 -29.86
CA ASP A 355 -20.28 -17.71 -31.10
C ASP A 355 -21.81 -17.99 -31.11
N ASP A 356 -22.51 -18.10 -29.98
CA ASP A 356 -23.94 -18.45 -29.92
C ASP A 356 -24.83 -17.42 -29.20
N GLN A 357 -24.34 -16.19 -28.96
CA GLN A 357 -25.15 -15.11 -28.38
C GLN A 357 -25.08 -13.82 -29.23
N GLU A 358 -26.26 -13.35 -29.63
CA GLU A 358 -26.51 -12.07 -30.28
C GLU A 358 -26.02 -10.90 -29.40
N ASN A 359 -24.72 -10.55 -29.46
CA ASN A 359 -24.06 -9.70 -28.46
C ASN A 359 -24.17 -10.27 -27.01
N PRO A 360 -23.07 -10.35 -26.26
CA PRO A 360 -23.13 -10.71 -24.84
C PRO A 360 -23.95 -9.71 -24.00
#